data_AF-A0A962ZW17-F1
#
_entry.id   AF-A0A962ZW17-F1
#
_cell.length_a   1.000
_cell.length_b   1.000
_cell.length_c   1.000
_cell.angle_alpha   90.00
_cell.angle_beta   90.00
_cell.angle_gamma   90.00
#
_symmetry.space_group_name_H-M   'P 1'
#
loop_
_entity.id
_entity.type
_entity.pdbx_description
1 polymer ?
#
loop_
_entity_poly.entity_id
_entity_poly.type
_entity_poly.pdbx_seq_one_letter_code
_entity_poly.pdbx_strand_id
1 'polypeptide(L)'
;MTPLPAPDECLRPGRFIDSDHPAIDALARSLVDPAADDIHNARALYYRVRDGLRYDPYHIGTAERDYLASTVLAAGRGWCVTKALVLAALCRAAGIPARVGYADVRNHLSTERLRSAMQTDVFYFHGYTSLYLQG
;
A
#
# COMPACT_ATOMS: atom_id res chain seq x y z
N MET A 1 -15.28 -3.33 19.71
CA MET A 1 -14.46 -2.83 18.60
C MET A 1 -13.02 -2.92 19.06
N THR A 2 -12.17 -3.67 18.36
CA THR A 2 -10.75 -3.81 18.75
C THR A 2 -10.08 -2.43 18.67
N PRO A 3 -9.36 -1.98 19.71
CA PRO A 3 -8.64 -0.71 19.65
C PRO A 3 -7.64 -0.73 18.50
N LEU A 4 -7.49 0.42 17.85
CA LEU A 4 -6.50 0.57 16.79
C LEU A 4 -5.09 0.44 17.38
N PRO A 5 -4.15 -0.21 16.67
CA PRO A 5 -2.77 -0.30 17.14
C PRO A 5 -2.16 1.10 17.30
N ALA A 6 -1.24 1.22 18.25
CA ALA A 6 -0.50 2.47 18.44
C ALA A 6 0.35 2.78 17.20
N PRO A 7 0.64 4.07 16.90
CA PRO A 7 1.51 4.43 15.78
C PRO A 7 2.85 3.70 15.80
N ASP A 8 3.52 3.59 16.95
CA ASP A 8 4.82 2.92 17.04
C ASP A 8 4.77 1.43 16.67
N GLU A 9 3.65 0.75 16.94
CA GLU A 9 3.44 -0.64 16.50
C GLU A 9 3.31 -0.74 14.98
N CYS A 10 2.86 0.33 14.35
CA CYS A 10 2.73 0.47 12.90
C CYS A 10 4.03 0.88 12.20
N LEU A 11 5.19 0.84 12.88
CA LEU A 11 6.53 0.96 12.28
C LEU A 11 7.16 -0.41 12.01
N ARG A 12 6.77 -1.45 12.75
CA ARG A 12 7.40 -2.77 12.67
C ARG A 12 6.99 -3.50 11.39
N PRO A 13 7.86 -4.36 10.82
CA PRO A 13 7.46 -5.29 9.79
C PRO A 13 6.29 -6.17 10.26
N GLY A 14 5.46 -6.60 9.31
CA GLY A 14 4.36 -7.53 9.55
C GLY A 14 4.29 -8.60 8.46
N ARG A 15 3.39 -9.57 8.62
CA ARG A 15 3.28 -10.75 7.74
C ARG A 15 3.31 -10.45 6.24
N PHE A 16 2.60 -9.40 5.80
CA PHE A 16 2.52 -8.97 4.39
C PHE A 16 3.16 -7.60 4.14
N ILE A 17 3.61 -6.94 5.21
CA ILE A 17 4.23 -5.61 5.17
C ILE A 17 5.67 -5.84 5.62
N ASP A 18 6.44 -6.49 4.76
CA ASP A 18 7.85 -6.85 4.96
C ASP A 18 8.75 -5.63 4.73
N SER A 19 8.58 -4.61 5.56
CA SER A 19 9.28 -3.32 5.46
C SER A 19 10.79 -3.40 5.73
N ASP A 20 11.26 -4.50 6.32
CA ASP A 20 12.66 -4.83 6.52
C ASP A 20 13.29 -5.53 5.30
N HIS A 21 12.51 -5.85 4.27
CA HIS A 21 13.05 -6.45 3.06
C HIS A 21 14.02 -5.47 2.36
N PRO A 22 15.25 -5.88 1.96
CA PRO A 22 16.27 -4.97 1.43
C PRO A 22 15.82 -4.12 0.25
N ALA A 23 15.00 -4.68 -0.66
CA ALA A 23 14.46 -3.94 -1.80
C ALA A 23 13.47 -2.83 -1.40
N ILE A 24 12.72 -3.02 -0.31
CA ILE A 24 11.78 -2.02 0.22
C ILE A 24 12.58 -0.90 0.90
N ASP A 25 13.50 -1.26 1.80
CA ASP A 25 14.38 -0.31 2.50
C ASP A 25 15.19 0.54 1.51
N ALA A 26 15.84 -0.10 0.53
CA ALA A 26 16.62 0.62 -0.48
C ALA A 26 15.76 1.60 -1.31
N LEU A 27 14.56 1.19 -1.72
CA LEU A 27 13.66 2.05 -2.47
C LEU A 27 13.17 3.21 -1.61
N ALA A 28 12.75 2.96 -0.37
CA ALA A 28 12.32 4.02 0.55
C ALA A 28 13.42 5.06 0.73
N ARG A 29 14.66 4.63 1.04
CA ARG A 29 15.82 5.53 1.20
C ARG A 29 16.14 6.35 -0.04
N SER A 30 15.93 5.79 -1.23
CA SER A 30 16.17 6.52 -2.48
C SER A 30 15.14 7.62 -2.78
N LEU A 31 13.98 7.60 -2.11
CA LEU A 31 12.86 8.50 -2.38
C LEU A 31 12.67 9.57 -1.32
N VAL A 32 13.12 9.32 -0.09
CA VAL A 32 12.96 10.25 1.02
C VAL A 32 14.12 11.23 1.10
N ASP A 33 13.81 12.46 1.46
CA ASP A 33 14.77 13.48 1.82
C ASP A 33 14.85 13.58 3.35
N PRO A 34 15.99 13.24 3.98
CA PRO A 34 16.16 13.36 5.44
C PRO A 34 16.01 14.79 5.98
N ALA A 35 16.10 15.82 5.14
CA ALA A 35 15.90 17.21 5.53
C ALA A 35 14.43 17.67 5.39
N ALA A 36 13.57 16.87 4.76
CA ALA A 36 12.16 17.17 4.56
C ALA A 36 11.28 16.60 5.69
N ASP A 37 10.05 17.12 5.79
CA ASP A 37 9.06 16.61 6.74
C ASP A 37 8.40 15.29 6.28
N ASP A 38 7.73 14.63 7.21
CA ASP A 38 7.05 13.35 6.94
C ASP A 38 5.97 13.46 5.86
N ILE A 39 5.32 14.63 5.71
CA ILE A 39 4.30 14.86 4.70
C ILE A 39 4.92 14.86 3.30
N HIS A 40 6.04 15.55 3.13
CA HIS A 40 6.81 15.57 1.89
C HIS A 40 7.24 14.16 1.51
N ASN A 41 7.86 13.45 2.45
CA ASN A 41 8.35 12.09 2.24
C ASN A 41 7.20 11.11 1.94
N ALA A 42 6.09 11.17 2.69
CA ALA A 42 4.90 10.36 2.43
C ALA A 42 4.32 10.60 1.02
N ARG A 43 4.32 11.83 0.52
CA ARG A 43 3.87 12.15 -0.84
C ARG A 43 4.77 11.53 -1.90
N ALA A 44 6.10 11.59 -1.74
CA ALA A 44 7.05 10.99 -2.66
C ALA A 44 6.83 9.46 -2.76
N LEU A 45 6.70 8.80 -1.60
CA LEU A 45 6.40 7.36 -1.53
C LEU A 45 5.04 7.03 -2.17
N TYR A 46 4.00 7.82 -1.88
CA TYR A 46 2.68 7.67 -2.47
C TYR A 46 2.72 7.75 -4.00
N TYR A 47 3.37 8.77 -4.56
CA TYR A 47 3.46 8.92 -6.02
C TYR A 47 4.26 7.79 -6.66
N ARG A 48 5.34 7.32 -6.02
CA ARG A 48 6.08 6.15 -6.51
C ARG A 48 5.20 4.91 -6.63
N VAL A 49 4.34 4.66 -5.64
CA VAL A 49 3.41 3.51 -5.64
C VAL A 49 2.27 3.73 -6.62
N ARG A 50 1.67 4.93 -6.64
CA ARG A 50 0.55 5.28 -7.52
C ARG A 50 0.94 5.12 -8.98
N ASP A 51 2.04 5.76 -9.38
CA ASP A 51 2.42 5.95 -10.78
C ASP A 51 3.41 4.89 -11.27
N GLY A 52 4.26 4.38 -10.37
CA GLY A 52 5.30 3.43 -10.72
C GLY A 52 4.94 1.96 -10.53
N LEU A 53 3.71 1.63 -10.11
CA LEU A 53 3.16 0.27 -10.14
C LEU A 53 1.90 0.25 -11.00
N ARG A 54 1.89 -0.58 -12.04
CA ARG A 54 0.73 -0.71 -12.93
C ARG A 54 -0.48 -1.22 -12.15
N TYR A 55 -1.63 -0.57 -12.31
CA TYR A 55 -2.87 -1.08 -11.75
C TYR A 55 -3.40 -2.26 -12.57
N ASP A 56 -3.49 -3.44 -11.96
CA ASP A 56 -3.93 -4.68 -12.60
C ASP A 56 -4.84 -5.48 -11.66
N PRO A 57 -6.17 -5.29 -11.73
CA PRO A 57 -7.14 -5.99 -10.89
C PRO A 57 -7.48 -7.40 -11.39
N TYR A 58 -6.89 -7.86 -12.51
CA TYR A 58 -7.20 -9.15 -13.12
C TYR A 58 -6.22 -10.25 -12.71
N HIS A 59 -5.15 -9.90 -11.99
CA HIS A 59 -4.08 -10.81 -11.61
C HIS A 59 -4.03 -11.00 -10.10
N ILE A 60 -5.06 -11.65 -9.56
CA ILE A 60 -5.23 -11.86 -8.12
C ILE A 60 -4.56 -13.18 -7.72
N GLY A 61 -3.50 -13.08 -6.94
CA GLY A 61 -2.82 -14.23 -6.35
C GLY A 61 -3.67 -14.90 -5.26
N THR A 62 -3.40 -16.18 -5.02
CA THR A 62 -4.09 -16.99 -3.98
C THR A 62 -3.14 -17.48 -2.89
N ALA A 63 -1.82 -17.34 -3.10
CA ALA A 63 -0.82 -17.71 -2.10
C ALA A 63 -0.37 -16.49 -1.30
N GLU A 64 0.00 -16.68 -0.04
CA GLU A 64 0.46 -15.61 0.85
C GLU A 64 1.64 -14.82 0.29
N ARG A 65 2.57 -15.51 -0.39
CA ARG A 65 3.72 -14.89 -1.03
C ARG A 65 3.33 -13.83 -2.07
N ASP A 66 2.18 -13.98 -2.71
CA ASP A 66 1.70 -13.08 -3.75
C ASP A 66 1.28 -11.70 -3.17
N TYR A 67 1.15 -11.62 -1.84
CA TYR A 67 0.77 -10.42 -1.10
C TYR A 67 1.93 -9.77 -0.35
N LEU A 68 3.13 -10.35 -0.34
CA LEU A 68 4.30 -9.69 0.26
C LEU A 68 4.59 -8.39 -0.50
N ALA A 69 4.79 -7.29 0.22
CA ALA A 69 5.06 -5.99 -0.38
C ALA A 69 6.30 -6.04 -1.30
N SER A 70 7.35 -6.75 -0.89
CA SER A 70 8.54 -6.97 -1.73
C SER A 70 8.22 -7.71 -3.04
N THR A 71 7.35 -8.72 -3.00
CA THR A 71 6.96 -9.51 -4.18
C THR A 71 6.13 -8.67 -5.15
N VAL A 72 5.18 -7.89 -4.62
CA VAL A 72 4.36 -6.96 -5.41
C VAL A 72 5.24 -5.87 -6.04
N LEU A 73 6.20 -5.33 -5.28
CA LEU A 73 7.16 -4.35 -5.79
C LEU A 73 7.98 -4.92 -6.94
N ALA A 74 8.52 -6.13 -6.79
CA ALA A 74 9.28 -6.81 -7.85
C ALA A 74 8.43 -7.10 -9.11
N ALA A 75 7.15 -7.42 -8.93
CA ALA A 75 6.23 -7.68 -10.03
C ALA A 75 5.84 -6.42 -10.83
N GLY A 76 6.06 -5.22 -10.28
CA GLY A 76 5.77 -3.93 -10.92
C GLY A 76 4.27 -3.65 -11.16
N ARG A 77 3.37 -4.44 -10.57
CA ARG A 77 1.92 -4.35 -10.75
C ARG A 77 1.17 -4.79 -9.51
N GLY A 78 -0.05 -4.29 -9.33
CA GLY A 78 -0.96 -4.72 -8.26
C GLY A 78 -2.30 -4.02 -8.36
N TRP A 79 -3.19 -4.29 -7.41
CA TRP A 79 -4.48 -3.62 -7.26
C TRP A 79 -4.56 -2.95 -5.89
N CYS A 80 -5.73 -2.42 -5.51
CA CYS A 80 -5.88 -1.61 -4.29
C CYS A 80 -5.26 -2.25 -3.04
N VAL A 81 -5.51 -3.54 -2.80
CA VAL A 81 -4.96 -4.28 -1.65
C VAL A 81 -3.44 -4.37 -1.70
N THR A 82 -2.88 -4.91 -2.78
CA THR A 82 -1.42 -5.14 -2.87
C THR A 82 -0.64 -3.83 -2.98
N LYS A 83 -1.17 -2.81 -3.64
CA LYS A 83 -0.57 -1.45 -3.65
C LYS A 83 -0.59 -0.81 -2.26
N ALA A 84 -1.64 -1.03 -1.45
CA ALA A 84 -1.68 -0.55 -0.07
C ALA A 84 -0.62 -1.22 0.82
N LEU A 85 -0.34 -2.51 0.59
CA LEU A 85 0.74 -3.23 1.28
C LEU A 85 2.11 -2.63 0.94
N VAL A 86 2.39 -2.35 -0.34
CA VAL A 86 3.65 -1.71 -0.76
C VAL A 86 3.81 -0.31 -0.16
N LEU A 87 2.76 0.51 -0.21
CA LEU A 87 2.82 1.85 0.37
C LEU A 87 3.08 1.79 1.88
N ALA A 88 2.39 0.91 2.61
CA ALA A 88 2.62 0.73 4.02
C ALA A 88 4.06 0.28 4.31
N ALA A 89 4.61 -0.66 3.53
CA ALA A 89 5.96 -1.16 3.71
C ALA A 89 7.02 -0.07 3.48
N LEU A 90 6.86 0.74 2.43
CA LEU A 90 7.75 1.87 2.16
C LEU A 90 7.66 2.95 3.23
N CYS A 91 6.47 3.28 3.72
CA CYS A 91 6.31 4.26 4.80
C CYS A 91 6.99 3.78 6.09
N ARG A 92 6.78 2.51 6.46
CA ARG A 92 7.43 1.92 7.64
C ARG A 92 8.95 1.92 7.53
N ALA A 93 9.48 1.57 6.36
CA ALA A 93 10.93 1.62 6.09
C ALA A 93 11.49 3.06 6.16
N ALA A 94 10.68 4.07 5.83
CA ALA A 94 11.01 5.48 5.96
C ALA A 94 10.79 6.04 7.38
N GLY A 95 10.38 5.21 8.36
CA GLY A 95 10.09 5.68 9.72
C GLY A 95 8.73 6.36 9.90
N ILE A 96 7.84 6.27 8.92
CA ILE A 96 6.49 6.84 8.98
C ILE A 96 5.50 5.73 9.38
N PRO A 97 4.81 5.85 10.54
CA PRO A 97 3.84 4.85 10.96
C PRO A 97 2.71 4.70 9.94
N ALA A 98 2.51 3.47 9.46
CA ALA A 98 1.51 3.18 8.44
C ALA A 98 0.78 1.86 8.70
N ARG A 99 -0.52 1.85 8.47
CA ARG A 99 -1.37 0.65 8.53
C ARG A 99 -2.18 0.48 7.26
N VAL A 100 -2.57 -0.75 6.99
CA VAL A 100 -3.53 -1.05 5.92
C VAL A 100 -4.92 -1.19 6.52
N GLY A 101 -5.90 -0.60 5.83
CA GLY A 101 -7.31 -0.74 6.13
C GLY A 101 -8.07 -1.25 4.90
N TYR A 102 -9.28 -1.74 5.14
CA TYR A 102 -10.16 -2.26 4.10
C TYR A 102 -11.56 -1.66 4.28
N ALA A 103 -12.19 -1.30 3.17
CA ALA A 103 -13.54 -0.77 3.16
C ALA A 103 -14.26 -1.15 1.85
N ASP A 104 -15.59 -1.20 1.89
CA ASP A 104 -16.38 -1.28 0.68
C ASP A 104 -16.56 0.12 0.11
N VAL A 105 -16.19 0.32 -1.15
CA VAL A 105 -16.28 1.63 -1.81
C VAL A 105 -17.13 1.55 -3.06
N ARG A 106 -17.98 2.55 -3.29
CA ARG A 106 -18.69 2.69 -4.58
C ARG A 106 -17.81 3.45 -5.54
N ASN A 107 -17.48 2.85 -6.68
CA ASN A 107 -16.57 3.46 -7.64
C ASN A 107 -17.33 3.97 -8.88
N HIS A 108 -17.55 5.28 -8.91
CA HIS A 108 -18.19 5.98 -10.02
C HIS A 108 -17.28 6.12 -11.27
N LEU A 109 -15.97 5.86 -11.15
CA LEU A 109 -14.97 6.00 -12.22
C LEU A 109 -14.43 4.66 -12.77
N SER A 110 -15.07 3.53 -12.45
CA SER A 110 -14.65 2.22 -12.95
C SER A 110 -14.97 2.02 -14.44
N THR A 111 -14.10 1.33 -15.17
CA THR A 111 -14.34 1.04 -16.59
C THR A 111 -15.50 0.05 -16.74
N GLU A 112 -16.20 0.11 -17.88
CA GLU A 112 -17.29 -0.81 -18.19
C GLU A 112 -16.84 -2.27 -18.10
N ARG A 113 -15.67 -2.61 -18.68
CA ARG A 113 -15.08 -3.95 -18.59
C ARG A 113 -14.90 -4.45 -17.15
N LEU A 114 -14.44 -3.58 -16.24
CA LEU A 114 -14.25 -3.94 -14.84
C LEU A 114 -15.59 -4.11 -14.12
N ARG A 115 -16.57 -3.24 -14.39
CA ARG A 115 -17.94 -3.35 -13.86
C ARG A 115 -18.63 -4.62 -14.34
N SER A 116 -18.50 -4.98 -15.63
CA SER A 116 -19.06 -6.21 -16.18
C SER A 116 -18.46 -7.46 -15.54
N ALA A 117 -17.15 -7.43 -15.25
CA ALA A 117 -16.48 -8.53 -14.54
C ALA A 117 -16.91 -8.63 -13.07
N MET A 118 -17.11 -7.49 -12.40
CA MET A 118 -17.52 -7.45 -10.99
C MET A 118 -19.02 -7.65 -10.77
N GLN A 119 -19.85 -7.41 -11.79
CA GLN A 119 -21.32 -7.42 -11.74
C GLN A 119 -21.93 -6.45 -10.70
N THR A 120 -21.15 -5.47 -10.22
CA THR A 120 -21.55 -4.47 -9.24
C THR A 120 -20.72 -3.18 -9.41
N ASP A 121 -21.19 -2.07 -8.87
CA ASP A 121 -20.43 -0.81 -8.72
C ASP A 121 -19.75 -0.69 -7.34
N VAL A 122 -19.97 -1.67 -6.46
CA VAL A 122 -19.34 -1.81 -5.14
C VAL A 122 -18.04 -2.60 -5.26
N PHE A 123 -16.95 -1.98 -4.85
CA PHE A 123 -15.63 -2.58 -4.76
C PHE A 123 -15.47 -3.10 -3.34
N TYR A 124 -15.89 -4.36 -3.15
CA TYR A 124 -15.75 -5.05 -1.89
C TYR A 124 -14.29 -5.15 -1.47
N PHE A 125 -14.02 -4.89 -0.19
CA PHE A 125 -12.69 -5.06 0.40
C PHE A 125 -11.58 -4.24 -0.29
N HIS A 126 -11.88 -2.98 -0.63
CA HIS A 126 -10.89 -2.06 -1.18
C HIS A 126 -9.80 -1.75 -0.14
N GLY A 127 -8.55 -2.05 -0.48
CA GLY A 127 -7.40 -1.76 0.37
C GLY A 127 -6.93 -0.32 0.27
N TYR A 128 -6.64 0.30 1.41
CA TYR A 128 -6.01 1.62 1.52
C TYR A 128 -4.94 1.62 2.60
N THR A 129 -4.03 2.60 2.54
CA THR A 129 -3.02 2.82 3.58
C THR A 129 -3.38 4.08 4.36
N SER A 130 -3.39 3.98 5.69
CA SER A 130 -3.53 5.10 6.61
C SER A 130 -2.16 5.37 7.23
N LEU A 131 -1.75 6.64 7.18
CA LEU A 131 -0.46 7.12 7.65
C LEU A 131 -0.72 8.02 8.87
N TYR A 132 0.16 7.93 9.87
CA TYR A 132 0.18 8.87 10.99
C TYR A 132 1.15 10.00 10.67
N LEU A 133 0.64 11.22 10.53
CA LEU A 133 1.41 12.39 10.11
C LEU A 133 1.07 13.55 11.05
N GLN A 134 2.05 14.05 11.80
CA GLN A 134 1.95 15.26 12.63
C GLN A 134 0.92 15.26 13.79
N GLY A 135 0.39 14.12 14.22
CA GLY A 135 -0.52 14.02 15.38
C GLY A 135 -1.98 13.78 15.03
#